data_AF-A0A1L8G9R0-F1
#
_entry.id   AF-A0A1L8G9R0-F1
#
_cell.length_a   1.000
_cell.length_b   1.000
_cell.length_c   1.000
_cell.angle_alpha   90.00
_cell.angle_beta   90.00
_cell.angle_gamma   90.00
#
_symmetry.space_group_name_H-M   'P 1'
#
loop_
_entity.id
_entity.type
_entity.pdbx_description
1 polymer ?
#
loop_
_entity_poly.entity_id
_entity_poly.type
_entity_poly.pdbx_seq_one_letter_code
_entity_poly.pdbx_strand_id
1 'polypeptide(L)'
;MGNYRHWKKAFYKNVFGPDIWTIKICNEKPNQMGWIPFTQRDAFGEYKCPDCPNSWKSIHSVIEFYIQLTNRQGRVMMNPLGQQCKNCIDQYIKPKMPNRIIRIIVQNLIKTIRKKCYGEYVPQLDPADDGQSGHGPHIKELCQACRLGICKAKAFNSHHFRHITVNIEEKESKTQLNSFQQQDSCNFKACFCACFFAIIVLICFIWIMKYNFV
;
A
#
# COMPACT_ATOMS: atom_id res chain seq x y z
N MET A 1 3.53 21.31 -4.11
CA MET A 1 4.13 20.01 -4.49
C MET A 1 5.41 20.28 -5.28
N GLY A 2 6.46 19.48 -5.05
CA GLY A 2 7.72 19.60 -5.80
C GLY A 2 7.52 19.53 -7.32
N ASN A 3 8.15 20.46 -8.03
CA ASN A 3 8.25 20.63 -9.48
C ASN A 3 7.39 19.67 -10.36
N TYR A 4 6.12 20.03 -10.58
CA TYR A 4 5.19 19.32 -11.48
C TYR A 4 5.77 19.03 -12.87
N ARG A 5 6.69 19.86 -13.35
CA ARG A 5 7.41 19.63 -14.62
C ARG A 5 8.12 18.29 -14.64
N HIS A 6 8.68 17.84 -13.50
CA HIS A 6 9.37 16.55 -13.41
C HIS A 6 8.41 15.38 -13.46
N TRP A 7 7.24 15.46 -12.82
CA TRP A 7 6.18 14.46 -12.94
C TRP A 7 5.75 14.27 -14.39
N LYS A 8 5.42 15.38 -15.07
CA LYS A 8 5.08 15.37 -16.50
C LYS A 8 6.21 14.78 -17.34
N LYS A 9 7.44 15.28 -17.18
CA LYS A 9 8.60 14.81 -17.94
C LYS A 9 8.85 13.32 -17.75
N ALA A 10 8.79 12.83 -16.51
CA ALA A 10 8.95 11.42 -16.21
C ALA A 10 7.81 10.59 -16.83
N PHE A 11 6.57 11.05 -16.73
CA PHE A 11 5.42 10.34 -17.30
C PHE A 11 5.52 10.22 -18.81
N TYR A 12 5.69 11.33 -19.53
CA TYR A 12 5.78 11.34 -20.99
C TYR A 12 7.00 10.60 -21.55
N LYS A 13 8.08 10.49 -20.77
CA LYS A 13 9.25 9.69 -21.16
C LYS A 13 8.98 8.17 -21.08
N ASN A 14 8.09 7.74 -20.19
CA ASN A 14 7.89 6.31 -19.90
C ASN A 14 6.54 5.77 -20.39
N VAL A 15 5.57 6.64 -20.68
CA VAL A 15 4.29 6.21 -21.26
C VAL A 15 4.52 5.77 -22.70
N PHE A 16 4.12 4.55 -22.99
CA PHE A 16 4.30 3.91 -24.28
C PHE A 16 3.00 3.18 -24.64
N GLY A 17 2.73 3.07 -25.93
CA GLY A 17 1.56 2.40 -26.45
C GLY A 17 0.92 3.18 -27.61
N PRO A 18 -0.11 2.59 -28.23
CA PRO A 18 -0.78 3.16 -29.39
C PRO A 18 -1.73 4.32 -29.03
N ASP A 19 -1.89 4.63 -27.74
CA ASP A 19 -2.88 5.59 -27.23
C ASP A 19 -2.22 6.87 -26.71
N ILE A 20 -2.99 7.95 -26.72
CA ILE A 20 -2.53 9.27 -26.29
C ILE A 20 -2.82 9.44 -24.81
N TRP A 21 -1.78 9.61 -24.00
CA TRP A 21 -1.90 9.74 -22.55
C TRP A 21 -1.65 11.17 -22.05
N THR A 22 -2.40 11.60 -21.04
CA THR A 22 -2.19 12.88 -20.34
C THR A 22 -2.18 12.69 -18.82
N ILE A 23 -1.42 13.55 -18.12
CA ILE A 23 -1.36 13.55 -16.65
C ILE A 23 -1.55 14.97 -16.08
N LYS A 24 -2.48 15.12 -15.13
CA LYS A 24 -2.80 16.37 -14.45
C LYS A 24 -2.80 16.21 -12.94
N ILE A 25 -2.37 17.26 -12.22
CA ILE A 25 -2.57 17.33 -10.77
C ILE A 25 -3.92 17.98 -10.53
N CYS A 26 -4.80 17.31 -9.79
CA CYS A 26 -6.14 17.80 -9.49
C CYS A 26 -6.33 18.09 -8.01
N ASN A 27 -5.52 17.49 -7.12
CA ASN A 27 -5.62 17.65 -5.65
C ASN A 27 -6.97 17.24 -5.05
N GLU A 28 -7.78 16.52 -5.83
CA GLU A 28 -9.09 16.01 -5.45
C GLU A 28 -9.37 14.68 -6.16
N LYS A 29 -10.30 13.92 -5.60
CA LYS A 29 -10.82 12.70 -6.22
C LYS A 29 -11.84 13.09 -7.30
N PRO A 30 -11.80 12.49 -8.50
CA PRO A 30 -12.82 12.75 -9.51
C PRO A 30 -14.20 12.28 -9.08
N ASN A 31 -15.22 13.07 -9.43
CA ASN A 31 -16.63 12.80 -9.08
C ASN A 31 -17.32 11.83 -10.05
N GLN A 32 -16.68 11.48 -11.17
CA GLN A 32 -17.25 10.66 -12.23
C GLN A 32 -16.97 9.16 -12.01
N MET A 33 -17.84 8.31 -12.56
CA MET A 33 -17.60 6.87 -12.61
C MET A 33 -16.61 6.49 -13.73
N GLY A 34 -16.00 5.31 -13.62
CA GLY A 34 -15.13 4.75 -14.65
C GLY A 34 -13.63 5.07 -14.49
N TRP A 35 -13.23 5.70 -13.38
CA TRP A 35 -11.81 5.82 -13.04
C TRP A 35 -11.28 4.56 -12.36
N ILE A 36 -10.16 4.05 -12.85
CA ILE A 36 -9.40 2.96 -12.25
C ILE A 36 -8.47 3.58 -11.19
N PRO A 37 -8.66 3.28 -9.89
CA PRO A 37 -7.83 3.85 -8.85
C PRO A 37 -6.47 3.14 -8.75
N PHE A 38 -5.42 3.91 -8.51
CA PHE A 38 -4.11 3.41 -8.11
C PHE A 38 -3.58 4.29 -6.97
N THR A 39 -3.23 3.69 -5.84
CA THR A 39 -2.69 4.43 -4.69
C THR A 39 -1.24 4.03 -4.46
N GLN A 40 -0.33 4.98 -4.64
CA GLN A 40 1.02 4.85 -4.11
C GLN A 40 0.98 5.19 -2.61
N ARG A 41 1.20 4.19 -1.77
CA ARG A 41 1.38 4.36 -0.33
C ARG A 41 2.86 4.36 0.02
N ASP A 42 3.12 4.81 1.25
CA ASP A 42 4.43 4.79 1.89
C ASP A 42 5.56 5.35 1.01
N ALA A 43 5.29 6.47 0.34
CA ALA A 43 6.29 7.17 -0.44
C ALA A 43 7.05 8.17 0.43
N PHE A 44 8.34 8.33 0.14
CA PHE A 44 9.14 9.40 0.72
C PHE A 44 8.68 10.78 0.21
N GLY A 45 8.53 11.72 1.13
CA GLY A 45 8.21 13.11 0.85
C GLY A 45 8.80 14.06 1.89
N GLU A 46 9.16 15.24 1.42
CA GLU A 46 9.67 16.36 2.21
C GLU A 46 8.59 17.43 2.33
N TYR A 47 8.46 18.01 3.52
CA TYR A 47 7.46 18.99 3.85
C TYR A 47 8.14 20.21 4.47
N LYS A 48 7.70 21.40 4.06
CA LYS A 48 8.12 22.67 4.63
C LYS A 48 6.86 23.46 4.95
N CYS A 49 6.68 23.81 6.22
CA CYS A 49 5.57 24.66 6.63
C CYS A 49 5.74 26.05 6.00
N PRO A 50 4.68 26.64 5.42
CA PRO A 50 4.75 28.01 4.91
C PRO A 50 4.77 29.05 6.04
N ASP A 51 4.18 28.75 7.20
CA ASP A 51 3.94 29.72 8.26
C ASP A 51 4.92 29.64 9.44
N CYS A 52 5.77 28.61 9.49
CA CYS A 52 6.80 28.50 10.51
C CYS A 52 8.08 27.82 9.97
N PRO A 53 9.22 27.91 10.68
CA PRO A 53 10.47 27.30 10.25
C PRO A 53 10.47 25.76 10.20
N ASN A 54 9.41 25.10 10.66
CA ASN A 54 9.35 23.65 10.75
C ASN A 54 9.36 23.00 9.37
N SER A 55 10.30 22.07 9.17
CA SER A 55 10.36 21.17 8.03
C SER A 55 10.53 19.74 8.52
N TRP A 56 10.00 18.78 7.78
CA TRP A 56 10.06 17.37 8.13
C TRP A 56 10.06 16.49 6.90
N LYS A 57 10.49 15.25 7.10
CA LYS A 57 10.48 14.18 6.10
C LYS A 57 9.52 13.09 6.56
N SER A 58 8.90 12.40 5.62
CA SER A 58 8.01 11.29 5.92
C SER A 58 8.06 10.25 4.81
N ILE A 59 8.18 8.98 5.20
CA ILE A 59 7.97 7.81 4.33
C ILE A 59 6.50 7.41 4.24
N HIS A 60 5.57 8.20 4.80
CA HIS A 60 4.13 7.91 4.77
C HIS A 60 3.38 8.91 3.89
N SER A 61 4.02 9.40 2.83
CA SER A 61 3.35 10.21 1.83
C SER A 61 2.48 9.32 0.94
N VAL A 62 1.26 9.77 0.64
CA VAL A 62 0.31 9.02 -0.19
C VAL A 62 -0.06 9.83 -1.41
N ILE A 63 -0.05 9.18 -2.57
CA ILE A 63 -0.49 9.76 -3.84
C ILE A 63 -1.55 8.85 -4.43
N GLU A 64 -2.73 9.40 -4.65
CA GLU A 64 -3.78 8.74 -5.41
C GLU A 64 -3.66 9.13 -6.89
N PHE A 65 -3.83 8.14 -7.74
CA PHE A 65 -3.97 8.27 -9.17
C PHE A 65 -5.31 7.71 -9.60
N TYR A 66 -5.95 8.39 -10.52
CA TYR A 66 -7.18 7.96 -11.15
C TYR A 66 -6.90 7.87 -12.64
N ILE A 67 -7.01 6.66 -13.18
CA ILE A 67 -6.64 6.30 -14.54
C ILE A 67 -7.91 6.05 -15.34
N GLN A 68 -7.98 6.56 -16.56
CA GLN A 68 -9.08 6.25 -17.47
C GLN A 68 -8.54 6.11 -18.89
N LEU A 69 -9.04 5.11 -19.62
CA LEU A 69 -8.79 4.94 -21.04
C LEU A 69 -10.13 4.84 -21.75
N THR A 70 -10.38 5.73 -22.72
CA THR A 70 -11.61 5.73 -23.51
C THR A 70 -11.27 6.16 -24.94
N ASN A 71 -11.72 5.39 -25.94
CA ASN A 71 -11.49 5.71 -27.36
C ASN A 71 -10.03 6.10 -27.67
N ARG A 72 -9.07 5.31 -27.17
CA ARG A 72 -7.62 5.53 -27.36
C ARG A 72 -7.07 6.82 -26.72
N GLN A 73 -7.85 7.46 -25.85
CA GLN A 73 -7.44 8.61 -25.05
C GLN A 73 -7.31 8.21 -23.58
N GLY A 74 -6.06 8.20 -23.11
CA GLY A 74 -5.69 7.95 -21.74
C GLY A 74 -5.59 9.23 -20.90
N ARG A 75 -6.20 9.23 -19.72
CA ARG A 75 -6.17 10.32 -18.75
C ARG A 75 -5.72 9.82 -17.40
N VAL A 76 -4.84 10.58 -16.75
CA VAL A 76 -4.44 10.37 -15.37
C VAL A 76 -4.67 11.65 -14.58
N MET A 77 -5.48 11.55 -13.52
CA MET A 77 -5.58 12.58 -12.49
C MET A 77 -4.77 12.15 -11.27
N MET A 78 -3.97 13.06 -10.75
CA MET A 78 -3.14 12.84 -9.57
C MET A 78 -3.64 13.69 -8.41
N ASN A 79 -3.86 13.05 -7.27
CA ASN A 79 -4.20 13.66 -5.99
C ASN A 79 -3.16 13.28 -4.92
N PRO A 80 -2.13 14.11 -4.71
CA PRO A 80 -1.22 13.95 -3.58
C PRO A 80 -1.93 14.31 -2.29
N LEU A 81 -1.87 13.45 -1.28
CA LEU A 81 -2.39 13.74 0.05
C LEU A 81 -1.31 14.38 0.92
N GLY A 82 -1.69 15.39 1.69
CA GLY A 82 -0.75 16.20 2.48
C GLY A 82 -0.65 15.81 3.95
N GLN A 83 0.22 16.53 4.66
CA GLN A 83 0.37 16.45 6.11
C GLN A 83 0.32 17.86 6.70
N GLN A 84 -0.28 18.01 7.89
CA GLN A 84 -0.30 19.27 8.63
C GLN A 84 1.02 19.46 9.41
N CYS A 85 1.38 20.71 9.65
CA CYS A 85 2.48 21.03 10.54
C CYS A 85 2.10 20.68 12.00
N LYS A 86 3.04 20.15 12.77
CA LYS A 86 2.82 19.87 14.21
C LYS A 86 2.71 21.14 15.08
N ASN A 87 3.23 22.27 14.61
CA ASN A 87 3.27 23.53 15.36
C ASN A 87 2.15 24.50 14.94
N CYS A 88 1.44 24.21 13.85
CA CYS A 88 0.46 25.12 13.26
C CYS A 88 -0.84 24.36 12.97
N ILE A 89 -1.98 24.93 13.34
CA ILE A 89 -3.30 24.40 12.98
C ILE A 89 -3.68 25.02 11.63
N ASP A 90 -3.00 24.59 10.57
CA ASP A 90 -3.16 25.11 9.21
C ASP A 90 -3.57 24.00 8.21
N GLN A 91 -3.56 24.30 6.92
CA GLN A 91 -3.85 23.43 5.79
C GLN A 91 -2.91 22.23 5.64
N TYR A 92 -3.32 21.28 4.81
CA TYR A 92 -2.49 20.14 4.41
C TYR A 92 -1.39 20.55 3.42
N ILE A 93 -0.14 20.40 3.83
CA ILE A 93 1.02 20.66 2.99
C ILE A 93 1.28 19.43 2.11
N LYS A 94 1.35 19.63 0.79
CA LYS A 94 1.60 18.54 -0.16
C LYS A 94 3.09 18.17 -0.20
N PRO A 95 3.44 16.89 -0.31
CA PRO A 95 4.84 16.45 -0.31
C PRO A 95 5.64 17.05 -1.48
N LYS A 96 6.88 17.45 -1.19
CA LYS A 96 7.93 17.63 -2.20
C LYS A 96 8.70 16.33 -2.31
N MET A 97 8.80 15.79 -3.51
CA MET A 97 9.46 14.50 -3.74
C MET A 97 10.76 14.71 -4.53
N PRO A 98 11.86 14.06 -4.15
CA PRO A 98 13.07 14.02 -4.96
C PRO A 98 12.80 13.37 -6.33
N ASN A 99 13.54 13.79 -7.36
CA ASN A 99 13.39 13.27 -8.72
C ASN A 99 13.54 11.75 -8.83
N ARG A 100 14.34 11.12 -7.95
CA ARG A 100 14.45 9.65 -7.87
C ARG A 100 13.11 9.01 -7.48
N ILE A 101 12.47 9.53 -6.44
CA ILE A 101 11.18 9.03 -5.95
C ILE A 101 10.08 9.25 -6.99
N ILE A 102 10.04 10.44 -7.63
CA ILE A 102 9.10 10.72 -8.73
C ILE A 102 9.21 9.67 -9.84
N ARG A 103 10.43 9.31 -10.26
CA ARG A 103 10.65 8.29 -11.30
C ARG A 103 10.07 6.94 -10.90
N ILE A 104 10.30 6.49 -9.67
CA ILE A 104 9.79 5.21 -9.16
C ILE A 104 8.26 5.22 -9.18
N ILE A 105 7.63 6.27 -8.64
CA ILE A 105 6.17 6.35 -8.59
C ILE A 105 5.55 6.39 -10.00
N VAL A 106 6.18 7.13 -10.92
CA VAL A 106 5.74 7.16 -12.32
C VAL A 106 5.89 5.78 -12.97
N GLN A 107 6.99 5.05 -12.73
CA GLN A 107 7.15 3.69 -13.24
C GLN A 107 6.07 2.75 -12.69
N ASN A 108 5.72 2.87 -11.41
CA ASN A 108 4.62 2.12 -10.81
C ASN A 108 3.26 2.46 -11.42
N LEU A 109 3.03 3.75 -11.71
CA LEU A 109 1.84 4.20 -12.42
C LEU A 109 1.78 3.60 -13.84
N ILE A 110 2.88 3.62 -14.60
CA ILE A 110 2.94 3.02 -15.94
C ILE A 110 2.72 1.50 -15.88
N LYS A 111 3.36 0.79 -14.94
CA LYS A 111 3.09 -0.64 -14.69
C LYS A 111 1.61 -0.88 -14.42
N THR A 112 0.97 0.00 -13.65
CA THR A 112 -0.47 -0.11 -13.34
C THR A 112 -1.34 0.15 -14.56
N ILE A 113 -1.02 1.15 -15.39
CA ILE A 113 -1.70 1.41 -16.66
C ILE A 113 -1.62 0.18 -17.57
N ARG A 114 -0.42 -0.36 -17.79
CA ARG A 114 -0.18 -1.58 -18.59
C ARG A 114 -1.01 -2.76 -18.11
N LYS A 115 -0.99 -3.01 -16.80
CA LYS A 115 -1.76 -4.09 -16.19
C LYS A 115 -3.27 -3.90 -16.30
N LYS A 116 -3.78 -2.71 -15.98
CA LYS A 116 -5.21 -2.47 -15.78
C LYS A 116 -5.94 -2.05 -17.05
N CYS A 117 -5.28 -1.35 -17.96
CA CYS A 117 -5.88 -0.86 -19.20
C CYS A 117 -5.61 -1.79 -20.38
N TYR A 118 -4.47 -2.48 -20.38
CA TYR A 118 -4.02 -3.30 -21.51
C TYR A 118 -3.90 -4.80 -21.18
N GLY A 119 -4.18 -5.20 -19.93
CA GLY A 119 -4.14 -6.61 -19.51
C GLY A 119 -2.73 -7.21 -19.50
N GLU A 120 -1.69 -6.40 -19.58
CA GLU A 120 -0.32 -6.89 -19.65
C GLU A 120 0.16 -7.47 -18.31
N TYR A 121 0.99 -8.50 -18.39
CA TYR A 121 1.77 -8.94 -17.24
C TYR A 121 2.86 -7.90 -16.93
N VAL A 122 2.93 -7.47 -15.67
CA VAL A 122 3.95 -6.54 -15.19
C VAL A 122 4.58 -7.06 -13.89
N PRO A 123 5.89 -6.80 -13.67
CA PRO A 123 6.52 -7.08 -12.38
C PRO A 123 5.86 -6.36 -11.22
N GLN A 124 6.26 -6.72 -10.00
CA GLN A 124 5.83 -6.03 -8.78
C GLN A 124 6.19 -4.53 -8.83
N LEU A 125 5.40 -3.74 -8.11
CA LEU A 125 5.65 -2.31 -7.92
C LEU A 125 6.84 -2.11 -6.99
N ASP A 126 7.67 -1.13 -7.33
CA ASP A 126 8.88 -0.82 -6.58
C ASP A 126 8.53 0.08 -5.37
N PRO A 127 9.21 -0.10 -4.22
CA PRO A 127 9.00 0.77 -3.08
C PRO A 127 9.46 2.20 -3.40
N ALA A 128 8.63 3.19 -3.05
CA ALA A 128 8.89 4.60 -3.32
C ALA A 128 9.49 5.33 -2.11
N ASP A 129 10.29 4.63 -1.31
CA ASP A 129 11.02 5.19 -0.17
C ASP A 129 12.41 5.72 -0.57
N ASP A 130 13.08 6.39 0.36
CA ASP A 130 14.44 6.90 0.18
C ASP A 130 15.53 5.91 0.59
N GLY A 131 15.16 4.72 1.05
CA GLY A 131 16.05 3.69 1.59
C GLY A 131 16.70 4.06 2.92
N GLN A 132 16.27 5.14 3.59
CA GLN A 132 16.84 5.59 4.85
C GLN A 132 15.93 5.24 6.03
N SER A 133 16.55 4.96 7.17
CA SER A 133 15.87 4.86 8.46
C SER A 133 15.89 6.20 9.19
N GLY A 134 15.20 6.29 10.33
CA GLY A 134 15.23 7.50 11.17
C GLY A 134 14.26 8.61 10.75
N HIS A 135 13.26 8.29 9.93
CA HIS A 135 12.11 9.17 9.75
C HIS A 135 11.37 9.28 11.09
N GLY A 136 11.07 10.50 11.53
CA GLY A 136 10.36 10.73 12.78
C GLY A 136 9.01 9.99 12.85
N PRO A 137 8.41 9.89 14.05
CA PRO A 137 7.17 9.13 14.22
C PRO A 137 6.07 9.61 13.29
N HIS A 138 5.29 8.67 12.77
CA HIS A 138 4.12 9.01 11.96
C HIS A 138 2.97 9.51 12.86
N ILE A 139 2.69 10.80 12.80
CA ILE A 139 1.60 11.44 13.55
C ILE A 139 0.31 11.35 12.72
N LYS A 140 -0.54 10.37 13.03
CA LYS A 140 -1.74 10.03 12.24
C LYS A 140 -2.74 11.18 12.15
N GLU A 141 -2.87 11.94 13.23
CA GLU A 141 -3.80 13.05 13.38
C GLU A 141 -3.48 14.19 12.41
N LEU A 142 -2.20 14.34 12.03
CA LEU A 142 -1.73 15.35 11.08
C LEU A 142 -1.68 14.83 9.64
N CYS A 143 -1.92 13.54 9.40
CA CYS A 143 -1.85 12.93 8.08
C CYS A 143 -3.21 12.91 7.38
N GLN A 144 -3.33 13.57 6.22
CA GLN A 144 -4.57 13.59 5.43
C GLN A 144 -5.03 12.18 5.07
N ALA A 145 -4.08 11.31 4.68
CA ALA A 145 -4.40 9.94 4.31
C ALA A 145 -4.89 9.08 5.49
N CYS A 146 -4.42 9.34 6.71
CA CYS A 146 -4.94 8.67 7.91
C CYS A 146 -6.37 9.10 8.20
N ARG A 147 -6.66 10.41 8.14
CA ARG A 147 -8.02 10.91 8.35
C ARG A 147 -9.02 10.36 7.33
N LEU A 148 -8.57 10.09 6.11
CA LEU A 148 -9.37 9.46 5.06
C LEU A 148 -9.39 7.92 5.12
N GLY A 149 -8.70 7.28 6.08
CA GLY A 149 -8.61 5.81 6.18
C GLY A 149 -7.79 5.14 5.07
N ILE A 150 -7.02 5.89 4.29
CA ILE A 150 -6.25 5.41 3.13
C ILE A 150 -4.86 4.93 3.55
N CYS A 151 -4.30 5.51 4.62
CA CYS A 151 -2.99 5.17 5.16
C CYS A 151 -3.05 3.80 5.83
N LYS A 152 -2.91 2.74 5.04
CA LYS A 152 -2.78 1.38 5.55
C LYS A 152 -1.31 1.15 5.91
N ALA A 153 -0.94 1.44 7.15
CA ALA A 153 0.27 0.84 7.70
C ALA A 153 0.07 -0.68 7.63
N LYS A 154 1.03 -1.41 7.03
CA LYS A 154 1.22 -2.79 7.45
C LYS A 154 1.39 -2.74 8.97
N ALA A 155 0.67 -3.59 9.71
CA ALA A 155 1.05 -3.87 11.09
C ALA A 155 2.54 -4.22 11.03
N PHE A 156 3.39 -3.36 11.60
CA PHE A 156 4.78 -3.70 11.79
C PHE A 156 4.77 -4.85 12.78
N ASN A 157 4.83 -6.10 12.29
CA ASN A 157 5.29 -7.20 13.12
C ASN A 157 6.73 -6.87 13.45
N SER A 158 6.92 -6.35 14.65
CA SER A 158 8.21 -6.11 15.30
C SER A 158 8.89 -7.46 15.54
N HIS A 159 9.50 -8.03 14.50
CA HIS A 159 10.39 -9.18 14.65
C HIS A 159 11.71 -9.05 13.87
N HIS A 160 12.04 -7.87 13.35
CA HIS A 160 13.31 -7.71 12.67
C HIS A 160 14.06 -6.42 13.03
N PHE A 161 14.63 -6.43 14.24
CA PHE A 161 15.97 -5.99 14.60
C PHE A 161 16.08 -6.23 16.11
N ARG A 162 16.97 -7.06 16.64
CA ARG A 162 18.42 -6.85 16.81
C ARG A 162 18.90 -8.15 17.55
N HIS A 163 20.04 -8.79 17.32
CA HIS A 163 21.41 -8.30 17.41
C HIS A 163 22.38 -9.36 16.87
N ILE A 164 23.39 -8.92 16.13
CA ILE A 164 24.70 -9.58 16.12
C ILE A 164 25.31 -9.31 17.50
N THR A 165 25.48 -10.35 18.32
CA THR A 165 26.21 -10.28 19.58
C THR A 165 27.58 -10.89 19.40
N VAL A 166 28.60 -10.05 19.56
CA VAL A 166 29.99 -10.44 19.77
C VAL A 166 30.07 -11.21 21.11
N ASN A 167 30.79 -12.32 21.09
CA ASN A 167 31.00 -13.21 22.24
C ASN A 167 31.67 -12.48 23.40
N ILE A 168 31.05 -12.53 24.58
CA ILE A 168 31.75 -12.47 25.88
C ILE A 168 31.09 -13.51 26.79
N GLU A 169 31.92 -14.39 27.33
CA GLU A 169 31.59 -15.51 28.21
C GLU A 169 31.13 -15.10 29.62
N GLU A 170 30.43 -16.06 30.23
CA GLU A 170 30.35 -16.34 31.67
C GLU A 170 29.56 -15.41 32.62
N LYS A 171 28.42 -15.89 33.12
CA LYS A 171 28.35 -16.72 34.34
C LYS A 171 26.93 -17.15 34.70
N GLU A 172 26.83 -18.39 35.18
CA GLU A 172 25.62 -19.06 35.67
C GLU A 172 25.02 -18.40 36.91
N SER A 173 23.69 -18.40 37.02
CA SER A 173 23.01 -18.50 38.32
C SER A 173 21.60 -19.08 38.17
N LYS A 174 21.32 -20.06 39.03
CA LYS A 174 20.14 -20.92 39.12
C LYS A 174 18.96 -20.16 39.70
N THR A 175 17.73 -20.49 39.29
CA THR A 175 16.68 -21.12 40.15
C THR A 175 15.31 -21.06 39.45
N GLN A 176 14.58 -22.17 39.59
CA GLN A 176 13.24 -22.52 39.14
C GLN A 176 12.17 -21.44 39.42
N LEU A 177 11.06 -21.40 38.65
CA LEU A 177 9.70 -21.64 39.18
C LEU A 177 8.60 -21.64 38.08
N ASN A 178 7.85 -22.75 38.07
CA ASN A 178 6.42 -22.95 37.74
C ASN A 178 5.84 -22.75 36.33
N SER A 179 5.38 -23.91 35.83
CA SER A 179 4.13 -24.10 35.11
C SER A 179 2.94 -23.44 35.81
N PHE A 180 2.18 -22.64 35.07
CA PHE A 180 0.78 -22.35 35.40
C PHE A 180 -0.06 -22.57 34.15
N GLN A 181 -0.97 -23.54 34.24
CA GLN A 181 -2.07 -23.72 33.31
C GLN A 181 -2.99 -22.51 33.44
N GLN A 182 -3.39 -21.91 32.31
CA GLN A 182 -4.62 -21.14 32.28
C GLN A 182 -5.39 -21.43 31.01
N GLN A 183 -6.64 -21.77 31.26
CA GLN A 183 -7.64 -22.35 30.41
C GLN A 183 -8.60 -21.23 30.01
N ASP A 184 -8.70 -20.92 28.71
CA ASP A 184 -9.78 -20.11 28.16
C ASP A 184 -10.48 -20.89 27.05
N SER A 185 -11.58 -21.55 27.46
CA SER A 185 -12.78 -21.80 26.66
C SER A 185 -13.30 -20.46 26.09
N CYS A 186 -13.93 -20.29 24.94
CA CYS A 186 -14.61 -21.17 23.99
C CYS A 186 -14.97 -20.29 22.77
N ASN A 187 -14.90 -20.85 21.56
CA ASN A 187 -15.73 -20.57 20.37
C ASN A 187 -14.99 -20.95 19.08
N PHE A 188 -14.80 -22.24 18.87
CA PHE A 188 -14.56 -22.79 17.54
C PHE A 188 -15.80 -23.58 17.13
N LYS A 189 -16.80 -22.87 16.58
CA LYS A 189 -17.94 -23.51 15.91
C LYS A 189 -17.75 -23.40 14.40
N ALA A 190 -17.30 -24.53 13.86
CA ALA A 190 -17.69 -25.15 12.59
C ALA A 190 -17.54 -24.34 11.29
N CYS A 191 -16.49 -24.66 10.53
CA CYS A 191 -16.58 -24.76 9.08
C CYS A 191 -16.28 -26.20 8.64
N PHE A 192 -17.12 -27.13 9.11
CA PHE A 192 -17.22 -28.49 8.58
C PHE A 192 -18.52 -28.56 7.77
N CYS A 193 -18.53 -27.98 6.56
CA CYS A 193 -19.73 -28.02 5.71
C CYS A 193 -19.45 -28.28 4.22
N ALA A 194 -18.21 -28.58 3.80
CA ALA A 194 -17.91 -28.86 2.40
C ALA A 194 -17.54 -30.34 2.12
N CYS A 195 -17.01 -31.08 3.10
CA CYS A 195 -16.50 -32.44 2.84
C CYS A 195 -17.55 -33.54 3.02
N PHE A 196 -18.59 -33.33 3.83
CA PHE A 196 -19.60 -34.38 4.09
C PHE A 196 -20.61 -34.52 2.94
N PHE A 197 -20.98 -33.41 2.29
CA PHE A 197 -21.87 -33.45 1.12
C PHE A 197 -21.22 -34.15 -0.08
N ALA A 198 -19.92 -33.97 -0.29
CA ALA A 198 -19.20 -34.64 -1.38
C ALA A 198 -19.17 -36.17 -1.20
N ILE A 199 -19.01 -36.64 0.04
CA ILE A 199 -18.99 -38.07 0.36
C ILE A 199 -20.37 -38.70 0.17
N ILE A 200 -21.44 -38.03 0.61
CA ILE A 200 -22.81 -38.53 0.44
C ILE A 200 -23.19 -38.60 -1.06
N VAL A 201 -22.84 -37.58 -1.85
CA VAL A 201 -23.12 -37.57 -3.29
C VAL A 201 -22.37 -38.69 -4.01
N LEU A 202 -21.11 -38.96 -3.64
CA LEU A 202 -20.34 -40.09 -4.20
C LEU A 202 -20.95 -41.44 -3.84
N ILE A 203 -21.40 -41.63 -2.60
CA ILE A 203 -22.04 -42.88 -2.16
C ILE A 203 -23.38 -43.08 -2.89
N CYS A 204 -24.19 -42.03 -3.03
CA CYS A 204 -25.44 -42.09 -3.80
C CYS A 204 -25.18 -42.41 -5.28
N PHE A 205 -24.15 -41.82 -5.89
CA PHE A 205 -23.80 -42.09 -7.29
C PHE A 205 -23.36 -43.55 -7.50
N ILE A 206 -22.52 -44.08 -6.60
CA ILE A 206 -22.08 -45.49 -6.63
C ILE A 206 -23.27 -46.43 -6.45
N TRP A 207 -24.22 -46.09 -5.57
CA TRP A 207 -25.43 -46.89 -5.33
C TRP A 207 -26.37 -46.89 -6.55
N ILE A 208 -26.57 -45.74 -7.19
CA ILE A 208 -27.38 -45.60 -8.41
C ILE A 208 -26.78 -46.40 -9.56
N MET A 209 -25.46 -46.37 -9.74
CA MET A 209 -24.76 -47.14 -10.78
C MET A 209 -24.83 -48.65 -10.55
N LYS A 210 -24.91 -49.11 -9.30
CA LYS A 210 -24.98 -50.54 -8.96
C LYS A 210 -26.39 -51.14 -9.10
N TYR A 211 -27.44 -50.32 -9.07
CA TYR A 211 -28.85 -50.78 -9.07
C TYR A 211 -29.66 -50.40 -10.32
N ASN A 212 -29.09 -49.68 -11.29
CA ASN A 212 -29.72 -49.39 -12.60
C ASN A 212 -29.16 -50.21 -13.76
N PHE A 213 -28.33 -51.22 -13.49
CA PHE A 213 -27.97 -52.26 -14.46
C PHE A 213 -28.43 -53.60 -13.89
N VAL A 214 -29.70 -53.90 -14.14
CA VAL A 214 -30.23 -55.27 -14.29
C VAL A 214 -30.25 -55.54 -15.79
#